data_AF-A0A2I1FE66-F1
#
_entry.id   AF-A0A2I1FE66-F1
#
_cell.length_a   1.000
_cell.length_b   1.000
_cell.length_c   1.000
_cell.angle_alpha   90.00
_cell.angle_beta   90.00
_cell.angle_gamma   90.00
#
_symmetry.space_group_name_H-M   'P 1'
#
loop_
_entity.id
_entity.type
_entity.pdbx_description
1 polymer ?
#
loop_
_entity_poly.entity_id
_entity_poly.type
_entity_poly.pdbx_seq_one_letter_code
_entity_poly.pdbx_strand_id
1 'polypeptide(L)' 'MEATIYTFDANGIPTDPQVLIIYNGLSRVQRARYITITNDQLRSDILYAIAEEKKKPWWRRLINLFH' A
#
# COMPACT_ATOMS: atom_id res chain seq x y z
N MET A 1 -17.46 -5.42 1.80
CA MET A 1 -16.30 -5.31 0.90
C MET A 1 -15.42 -6.50 1.20
N GLU A 2 -15.14 -7.35 0.22
CA GLU A 2 -14.21 -8.46 0.40
C GLU A 2 -12.83 -7.88 0.72
N ALA A 3 -12.29 -8.20 1.90
CA ALA A 3 -10.98 -7.71 2.28
C ALA A 3 -9.95 -8.44 1.42
N THR A 4 -9.29 -7.73 0.51
CA THR A 4 -8.23 -8.32 -0.31
C THR A 4 -7.02 -8.57 0.59
N ILE A 5 -6.73 -9.84 0.88
CA ILE A 5 -5.54 -10.26 1.62
C ILE A 5 -4.47 -10.64 0.62
N TYR A 6 -3.37 -9.90 0.59
CA TYR A 6 -2.21 -10.24 -0.23
C TYR A 6 -1.37 -11.33 0.43
N THR A 7 -0.59 -12.04 -0.38
CA THR A 7 0.39 -13.02 0.09
C THR A 7 1.73 -12.34 0.33
N PHE A 8 2.39 -12.73 1.42
CA PHE A 8 3.67 -12.17 1.87
C PHE A 8 4.70 -13.29 2.11
N ASP A 9 5.97 -12.97 1.93
CA ASP A 9 7.08 -13.83 2.34
C ASP A 9 7.33 -13.75 3.86
N ALA A 10 8.32 -14.51 4.34
CA ALA A 10 8.70 -14.53 5.75
C ALA A 10 9.20 -13.17 6.29
N ASN A 11 9.56 -12.23 5.41
CA ASN A 11 9.99 -10.88 5.75
C ASN A 11 8.85 -9.85 5.68
N GLY A 12 7.61 -10.29 5.39
CA GLY A 12 6.47 -9.41 5.19
C GLY A 12 6.50 -8.65 3.86
N ILE A 13 7.24 -9.15 2.87
CA ILE A 13 7.31 -8.57 1.53
C ILE A 13 6.24 -9.24 0.65
N PRO A 14 5.40 -8.46 -0.05
CA PRO A 14 4.37 -9.02 -0.91
C PRO A 14 4.99 -9.81 -2.09
N THR A 15 4.41 -10.97 -2.38
CA THR A 15 4.87 -11.86 -3.46
C THR A 15 4.21 -11.55 -4.80
N ASP A 16 3.06 -10.89 -4.79
CA ASP A 16 2.40 -10.45 -6.02
C ASP A 16 3.19 -9.31 -6.71
N PRO A 17 3.48 -9.41 -8.02
CA PRO A 17 4.27 -8.41 -8.73
C PRO A 17 3.66 -7.00 -8.73
N GLN A 18 2.34 -6.87 -8.82
CA GLN A 18 1.67 -5.57 -8.84
C GLN A 18 1.74 -4.90 -7.47
N VAL A 19 1.51 -5.68 -6.41
CA VAL A 19 1.60 -5.23 -5.03
C VAL A 19 3.06 -4.92 -4.65
N LEU A 20 4.01 -5.69 -5.16
CA LEU A 20 5.44 -5.46 -4.96
C LEU A 20 5.91 -4.12 -5.53
N ILE A 21 5.36 -3.66 -6.67
CA ILE A 21 5.65 -2.32 -7.21
C ILE A 21 5.19 -1.23 -6.23
N ILE A 22 4.04 -1.41 -5.58
CA ILE A 22 3.51 -0.46 -4.59
C ILE A 22 4.40 -0.43 -3.35
N TYR A 23 4.74 -1.61 -2.81
CA TYR A 23 5.68 -1.76 -1.71
C TYR A 23 7.04 -1.13 -2.04
N ASN A 24 7.53 -1.34 -3.27
CA ASN A 24 8.77 -0.72 -3.73
C ASN A 24 8.67 0.80 -3.94
N GLY A 25 7.47 1.34 -4.11
CA GLY A 25 7.23 2.79 -4.14
C GLY A 25 7.33 3.46 -2.77
N LEU A 26 7.35 2.70 -1.66
CA LEU A 26 7.50 3.24 -0.32
C LEU A 26 8.92 3.76 -0.08
N SER A 27 9.02 4.89 0.63
CA SER A 27 10.32 5.41 1.10
C SER A 27 10.97 4.44 2.09
N ARG A 28 12.29 4.56 2.29
CA ARG A 28 13.04 3.72 3.23
C ARG A 28 12.44 3.72 4.64
N VAL A 29 12.01 4.89 5.14
CA VAL A 29 11.37 5.03 6.46
C VAL A 29 10.00 4.36 6.49
N GLN A 30 9.21 4.51 5.42
CA GLN A 30 7.90 3.86 5.31
C GLN A 30 8.04 2.34 5.27
N ARG A 31 9.00 1.79 4.51
CA ARG A 31 9.27 0.34 4.52
C ARG A 31 9.71 -0.15 5.88
N ALA A 32 10.61 0.57 6.55
CA ALA A 32 11.06 0.20 7.90
C ALA A 32 9.90 0.13 8.91
N ARG A 33 8.90 1.02 8.80
CA ARG A 33 7.68 0.95 9.61
C ARG A 33 6.70 -0.13 9.14
N TYR A 34 6.66 -0.39 7.84
CA TYR A 34 5.78 -1.40 7.27
C TYR A 34 6.17 -2.81 7.71
N ILE A 35 7.46 -3.14 7.70
CA ILE A 35 7.96 -4.48 8.07
C ILE A 35 7.69 -4.84 9.53
N THR A 36 7.51 -3.85 10.43
CA THR A 36 7.19 -4.11 11.85
C THR A 36 5.73 -4.51 12.05
N ILE A 37 4.87 -4.35 11.05
CA ILE A 37 3.49 -4.81 11.09
C ILE A 37 3.52 -6.33 11.00
N THR A 38 2.92 -7.03 11.96
CA THR A 38 2.87 -8.50 11.99
C THR A 38 1.56 -9.07 11.46
N ASN A 39 0.55 -8.21 11.29
CA ASN A 39 -0.78 -8.60 10.83
C ASN A 39 -0.88 -8.43 9.31
N ASP A 40 -1.05 -9.53 8.59
CA ASP A 40 -1.16 -9.56 7.12
C ASP A 40 -2.40 -8.84 6.59
N GLN A 41 -3.49 -8.79 7.37
CA GLN A 41 -4.66 -7.99 7.04
C GLN A 41 -4.30 -6.51 7.01
N LEU A 42 -3.65 -6.01 8.06
CA LEU A 42 -3.24 -4.60 8.15
C LEU A 42 -2.20 -4.24 7.08
N ARG A 43 -1.26 -5.15 6.80
CA ARG A 43 -0.32 -5.03 5.68
C ARG A 43 -1.05 -4.86 4.34
N SER A 44 -2.11 -5.64 4.12
CA SER A 44 -2.90 -5.60 2.90
C SER A 44 -3.72 -4.33 2.77
N ASP A 45 -4.40 -3.91 3.84
CA ASP A 45 -5.15 -2.65 3.90
C ASP A 45 -4.28 -1.43 3.55
N ILE A 46 -3.06 -1.36 4.09
CA ILE A 46 -2.14 -0.26 3.81
C ILE A 46 -1.74 -0.23 2.33
N LEU A 47 -1.33 -1.36 1.76
CA LEU A 47 -0.91 -1.41 0.36
C LEU A 47 -2.09 -1.16 -0.59
N TYR A 48 -3.28 -1.66 -0.24
CA TYR A 48 -4.51 -1.39 -0.97
C TYR A 48 -4.85 0.10 -0.97
N ALA A 49 -4.83 0.75 0.20
CA ALA A 49 -5.09 2.20 0.30
C ALA A 49 -4.10 3.02 -0.53
N ILE A 50 -2.81 2.64 -0.56
CA ILE A 50 -1.81 3.31 -1.40
C ILE A 50 -2.08 3.06 -2.89
N ALA A 51 -2.49 1.85 -3.26
CA ALA A 51 -2.89 1.51 -4.63
C ALA A 51 -4.05 2.41 -5.08
N GLU A 52 -5.07 2.55 -4.24
CA GLU A 52 -6.24 3.39 -4.52
C GLU A 52 -5.87 4.87 -4.62
N GLU A 53 -5.02 5.37 -3.73
CA GLU A 53 -4.50 6.75 -3.80
C GLU A 53 -3.71 7.01 -5.09
N LYS A 54 -3.00 6.02 -5.62
CA LYS A 54 -2.29 6.12 -6.91
C LYS A 54 -3.24 6.05 -8.11
N LYS A 55 -4.38 5.34 -7.99
CA LYS A 55 -5.43 5.27 -9.02
C LYS A 55 -6.29 6.53 -9.09
N LYS A 56 -6.31 7.35 -8.03
CA LYS A 56 -7.07 8.62 -8.04
C LYS A 56 -6.55 9.54 -9.16
N PRO A 57 -7.44 10.03 -10.06
CA PRO A 57 -7.06 10.99 -11.08
C PRO A 57 -6.42 12.23 -10.46
N TRP A 58 -5.39 12.77 -11.11
CA TRP A 58 -4.64 13.94 -10.63
C TRP A 58 -5.53 15.14 -10.27
N TRP A 59 -6.65 15.32 -11.00
CA TRP A 59 -7.66 16.34 -10.72
C TRP A 59 -8.35 16.20 -9.35
N ARG A 60 -8.59 14.98 -8.86
CA ARG A 60 -9.17 14.77 -7.50
C ARG A 60 -8.19 15.09 -6.37
N ARG A 61 -6.86 15.06 -6.63
CA ARG A 61 -5.86 15.56 -5.67
C ARG A 61 -5.86 17.08 -5.57
N LEU A 62 -6.20 17.78 -6.66
CA LEU A 62 -6.25 19.25 -6.71
C LEU A 62 -7.52 19.83 -6.07
N ILE A 63 -8.64 19.11 -6.05
CA ILE A 63 -9.90 19.61 -5.47
C ILE A 63 -9.77 19.90 -3.96
N ASN A 64 -8.92 19.16 -3.23
CA ASN A 64 -8.62 19.45 -1.82
C ASN A 64 -7.68 20.65 -1.60
N LEU A 65 -7.10 21.22 -2.67
CA LEU A 65 -6.23 22.41 -2.58
C LEU A 65 -7.00 23.73 -2.82
N PHE A 66 -8.23 23.66 -3.34
CA PHE A 66 -9.03 24.83 -3.74
C PHE A 66 -10.32 25.01 -2.92
N HIS A 67 -10.46 24.33 -1.78
CA HIS A 67 -11.55 24.51 -0.82
C HIS A 67 -10.98 24.92 0.54
#